data_AF-A0A843EPU9-F1
#
_entry.id   AF-A0A843EPU9-F1
#
_cell.length_a   1.000
_cell.length_b   1.000
_cell.length_c   1.000
_cell.angle_alpha   90.00
_cell.angle_beta   90.00
_cell.angle_gamma   90.00
#
_symmetry.space_group_name_H-M   'P 1'
#
loop_
_entity.id
_entity.type
_entity.pdbx_description
1 polymer ?
#
loop_
_entity_poly.entity_id
_entity_poly.type
_entity_poly.pdbx_seq_one_letter_code
_entity_poly.pdbx_strand_id
1 'polypeptide(L)'
;MNDNWYASVKGQLFDESDFHIISHDEYMKIPIVRIIRYWDLAATEVLNDDKLKGSDPDFAAGVLLAKDLNGNIYILDSYEFQLESRNLINEIINIAARDKSDVQYIELDGSTGKNFGLLIIDELTRRGFTTGTGNSRENKVDRARRVSADIQLNGIYLVGKDRTGFTKK
;
A
#
# COMPACT_ATOMS: atom_id res chain seq x y z
N MET A 1 -9.76 16.52 12.91
CA MET A 1 -9.13 16.54 11.59
C MET A 1 -10.21 16.12 10.61
N ASN A 2 -10.52 16.96 9.62
CA ASN A 2 -11.55 16.65 8.63
C ASN A 2 -10.87 15.97 7.46
N ASP A 3 -11.00 14.64 7.39
CA ASP A 3 -10.62 13.88 6.21
C ASP A 3 -11.52 14.29 5.05
N ASN A 4 -11.00 15.15 4.18
CA ASN A 4 -11.69 15.55 2.96
C ASN A 4 -11.23 14.61 1.84
N TRP A 5 -11.92 13.49 1.70
CA TRP A 5 -11.71 12.48 0.65
C TRP A 5 -12.00 13.02 -0.76
N TYR A 6 -12.62 14.21 -0.85
CA TYR A 6 -12.81 14.94 -2.10
C TYR A 6 -11.64 15.89 -2.31
N ALA A 7 -10.62 15.42 -3.03
CA ALA A 7 -9.67 16.33 -3.69
C ALA A 7 -10.48 17.21 -4.67
N SER A 8 -10.82 18.43 -4.25
CA SER A 8 -11.71 19.34 -4.97
C SER A 8 -11.06 20.02 -6.17
N VAL A 9 -9.76 19.79 -6.40
CA VAL A 9 -9.02 20.32 -7.54
C VAL A 9 -8.40 19.16 -8.32
N LYS A 10 -9.02 18.85 -9.47
CA LYS A 10 -8.48 17.92 -10.46
C LYS A 10 -7.08 18.42 -10.91
N GLY A 11 -6.06 17.57 -10.86
CA GLY A 11 -4.76 17.84 -11.48
C GLY A 11 -3.68 18.57 -10.65
N GLN A 12 -3.69 18.53 -9.31
CA GLN A 12 -2.61 19.15 -8.51
C GLN A 12 -1.44 18.22 -8.15
N LEU A 13 -1.61 16.90 -8.20
CA LEU A 13 -0.57 15.95 -7.76
C LEU A 13 -0.37 14.81 -8.76
N PHE A 14 -1.46 14.18 -9.20
CA PHE A 14 -1.40 13.07 -10.14
C PHE A 14 -2.43 13.30 -11.23
N ASP A 15 -2.02 13.02 -12.47
CA ASP A 15 -2.90 12.92 -13.63
C ASP A 15 -3.02 11.44 -14.03
N GLU A 16 -4.16 11.03 -14.59
CA GLU A 16 -4.35 9.66 -15.07
C GLU A 16 -3.32 9.30 -16.15
N SER A 17 -2.92 10.29 -16.97
CA SER A 17 -1.89 10.12 -18.00
C SER A 17 -0.48 9.85 -17.46
N ASP A 18 -0.24 10.10 -16.17
CA ASP A 18 1.03 9.74 -15.52
C ASP A 18 1.16 8.22 -15.35
N PHE A 19 0.04 7.47 -15.34
CA PHE A 19 0.03 6.04 -15.08
C PHE A 19 0.02 5.22 -16.37
N HIS A 20 1.15 4.58 -16.65
CA HIS A 20 1.29 3.73 -17.82
C HIS A 20 0.89 2.29 -17.51
N ILE A 21 0.02 1.69 -18.31
CA ILE A 21 -0.37 0.28 -18.13
C ILE A 21 0.57 -0.60 -18.96
N ILE A 22 1.17 -1.61 -18.33
CA ILE A 22 2.01 -2.62 -19.00
C ILE A 22 1.53 -4.03 -18.70
N SER A 23 1.82 -4.97 -19.61
CA SER A 23 1.53 -6.38 -19.39
C SER A 23 2.50 -7.02 -18.39
N HIS A 24 2.08 -8.13 -17.77
CA HIS A 24 2.97 -8.91 -16.91
C HIS A 24 4.19 -9.44 -17.67
N ASP A 25 4.02 -9.85 -18.93
CA ASP A 25 5.12 -10.39 -19.77
C ASP A 25 6.16 -9.32 -20.11
N GLU A 26 5.77 -8.04 -20.21
CA GLU A 26 6.72 -6.92 -20.34
C GLU A 26 7.43 -6.64 -19.02
N TYR A 27 6.68 -6.59 -17.91
CA TYR A 27 7.25 -6.38 -16.58
C TYR A 27 8.32 -7.41 -16.23
N MET A 28 8.12 -8.69 -16.56
CA MET A 28 9.07 -9.77 -16.27
C MET A 28 10.42 -9.64 -16.99
N LYS A 29 10.54 -8.75 -17.98
CA LYS A 29 11.81 -8.45 -18.68
C LYS A 29 12.59 -7.31 -18.02
N ILE A 30 11.99 -6.60 -17.07
CA ILE A 30 12.57 -5.41 -16.46
C ILE A 30 13.46 -5.84 -15.28
N PRO A 31 14.72 -5.37 -15.21
CA PRO A 31 15.59 -5.67 -14.08
C PRO A 31 15.14 -4.90 -12.82
N ILE A 32 14.37 -5.58 -11.98
CA ILE A 32 13.89 -5.06 -10.70
C ILE A 32 15.00 -5.12 -9.65
N VAL A 33 15.20 -4.02 -8.93
CA VAL A 33 16.21 -3.91 -7.87
C VAL A 33 15.61 -4.01 -6.48
N ARG A 34 14.31 -3.72 -6.34
CA ARG A 34 13.62 -3.77 -5.06
C ARG A 34 12.13 -3.97 -5.22
N ILE A 35 11.56 -4.81 -4.37
CA ILE A 35 10.12 -5.04 -4.23
C ILE A 35 9.74 -4.78 -2.78
N ILE A 36 8.79 -3.88 -2.55
CA ILE A 36 8.26 -3.58 -1.22
C ILE A 36 6.76 -3.72 -1.21
N ARG A 37 6.23 -4.21 -0.09
CA ARG A 37 4.80 -4.05 0.21
C ARG A 37 4.65 -2.99 1.27
N TYR A 38 3.74 -2.05 1.05
CA TYR A 38 3.36 -1.04 2.03
C TYR A 38 1.94 -1.30 2.50
N TRP A 39 1.74 -1.25 3.82
CA TRP A 39 0.44 -1.41 4.47
C TRP A 39 0.03 -0.12 5.18
N ASP A 40 -1.14 0.40 4.81
CA ASP A 40 -1.88 1.39 5.59
C ASP A 40 -2.94 0.66 6.41
N LEU A 41 -2.87 0.79 7.73
CA LEU A 41 -3.69 0.02 8.65
C LEU A 41 -4.80 0.90 9.22
N ALA A 42 -6.03 0.48 9.01
CA ALA A 42 -7.18 0.93 9.78
C ALA A 42 -7.02 0.57 11.26
N ALA A 43 -7.10 1.56 12.14
CA ALA A 43 -7.00 1.39 13.59
C ALA A 43 -8.35 1.12 14.28
N THR A 44 -9.46 1.18 13.54
CA THR A 44 -10.77 0.80 14.05
C THR A 44 -10.84 -0.72 14.10
N GLU A 45 -10.70 -1.25 15.32
CA GLU A 45 -11.22 -2.57 15.63
C GLU A 45 -12.66 -2.66 15.09
N VAL A 46 -13.03 -3.82 14.54
CA VAL A 46 -14.44 -4.21 14.50
C VAL A 46 -14.84 -4.43 15.96
N LEU A 47 -15.04 -3.34 16.70
CA LEU A 47 -15.72 -3.41 17.97
C LEU A 47 -17.11 -3.92 17.62
N ASN A 48 -17.39 -5.17 18.00
CA ASN A 48 -18.72 -5.76 18.12
C ASN A 48 -19.50 -5.01 19.22
N ASP A 49 -19.56 -3.69 19.13
CA ASP A 49 -20.23 -2.82 20.07
C ASP A 49 -21.30 -2.10 19.26
N ASP A 50 -22.55 -2.29 19.68
CA ASP A 50 -23.76 -1.72 19.07
C ASP A 50 -23.73 -0.18 18.93
N LYS A 51 -22.67 0.47 19.44
CA LYS A 51 -22.35 1.90 19.34
C LYS A 51 -21.79 2.36 17.99
N LEU A 52 -21.35 1.46 17.10
CA LEU A 52 -20.81 1.80 15.77
C LEU A 52 -21.82 1.64 14.62
N LYS A 53 -23.12 1.43 14.90
CA LYS A 53 -24.20 1.51 13.90
C LYS A 53 -24.33 2.95 13.39
N GLY A 54 -23.45 3.37 12.49
CA GLY A 54 -23.48 4.68 11.85
C GLY A 54 -22.12 5.31 11.52
N SER A 55 -20.98 4.67 11.83
CA SER A 55 -19.67 5.12 11.35
C SER A 55 -19.26 4.25 10.17
N ASP A 56 -18.84 4.86 9.05
CA ASP A 56 -18.21 4.12 7.96
C ASP A 56 -16.97 3.39 8.52
N PRO A 57 -16.79 2.09 8.25
CA PRO A 57 -15.66 1.33 8.75
C PRO A 57 -14.37 1.71 8.00
N ASP A 58 -13.24 1.79 8.72
CA ASP A 58 -11.95 2.03 8.06
C ASP A 58 -11.42 0.72 7.45
N PHE A 59 -10.92 0.78 6.21
CA PHE A 59 -10.34 -0.36 5.50
C PHE A 59 -8.82 -0.39 5.68
N ALA A 60 -8.25 -1.60 5.76
CA ALA A 60 -6.82 -1.78 5.62
C ALA A 60 -6.46 -1.89 4.13
N ALA A 61 -5.39 -1.23 3.72
CA ALA A 61 -4.93 -1.21 2.33
C ALA A 61 -3.47 -1.65 2.23
N GLY A 62 -3.15 -2.41 1.18
CA GLY A 62 -1.82 -2.88 0.87
C GLY A 62 -1.47 -2.65 -0.60
N VAL A 63 -0.28 -2.08 -0.87
CA VAL A 63 0.21 -1.87 -2.24
C VAL A 63 1.57 -2.53 -2.41
N LEU A 64 1.77 -3.27 -3.51
CA LEU A 64 3.02 -3.95 -3.85
C LEU A 64 3.68 -3.12 -4.92
N LEU A 65 4.87 -2.62 -4.61
CA LEU A 65 5.64 -1.74 -5.46
C LEU A 65 6.96 -2.41 -5.81
N ALA A 66 7.33 -2.36 -7.08
CA ALA A 66 8.68 -2.66 -7.52
C ALA A 66 9.37 -1.40 -8.04
N LYS A 67 10.70 -1.38 -7.95
CA LYS A 67 11.55 -0.32 -8.48
C LYS A 67 12.62 -0.92 -9.38
N ASP A 68 12.86 -0.33 -10.54
CA ASP A 68 13.96 -0.71 -11.43
C ASP A 68 15.23 0.12 -11.19
N LEU A 69 16.29 -0.18 -11.96
CA LEU A 69 17.56 0.55 -11.92
C LEU A 69 17.46 2.03 -12.32
N ASN A 70 16.46 2.39 -13.14
CA ASN A 70 16.28 3.76 -13.64
C ASN A 70 15.44 4.61 -12.69
N GLY A 71 14.84 3.99 -11.67
CA GLY A 71 14.01 4.66 -10.70
C GLY A 71 12.51 4.55 -10.97
N ASN A 72 12.11 3.86 -12.04
CA ASN A 72 10.71 3.65 -12.39
C ASN A 72 10.00 2.82 -11.31
N ILE A 73 8.74 3.15 -11.04
CA ILE A 73 7.91 2.50 -10.04
C ILE A 73 6.84 1.65 -10.72
N TYR A 74 6.66 0.41 -10.26
CA TYR A 74 5.67 -0.53 -10.79
C TYR A 74 4.71 -0.94 -9.68
N ILE A 75 3.42 -0.67 -9.85
CA ILE A 75 2.36 -1.16 -8.98
C ILE A 75 1.96 -2.54 -9.49
N LEU A 76 2.30 -3.56 -8.71
CA LEU A 76 2.08 -4.97 -9.05
C LEU A 76 0.74 -5.49 -8.54
N ASP A 77 0.32 -4.98 -7.40
CA ASP A 77 -0.92 -5.37 -6.75
C ASP A 77 -1.38 -4.28 -5.78
N SER A 78 -2.70 -4.13 -5.69
CA SER A 78 -3.38 -3.32 -4.69
C SER A 78 -4.47 -4.19 -4.06
N TYR A 79 -4.50 -4.22 -2.74
CA TYR A 79 -5.40 -5.05 -1.96
C TYR A 79 -6.05 -4.22 -0.87
N GLU A 80 -7.37 -4.29 -0.79
CA GLU A 80 -8.18 -3.60 0.22
C GLU A 80 -9.08 -4.62 0.90
N PHE A 81 -9.11 -4.60 2.23
CA PHE A 81 -9.86 -5.59 2.99
C PHE A 81 -10.28 -5.07 4.35
N GLN A 82 -11.39 -5.64 4.83
CA GLN A 82 -11.99 -5.35 6.12
C GLN A 82 -12.08 -6.68 6.89
N LEU A 83 -11.22 -6.86 7.90
CA LEU A 83 -11.17 -8.09 8.70
C LEU A 83 -10.94 -7.77 10.18
N GLU A 84 -11.50 -8.61 11.04
CA GLU A 84 -11.16 -8.69 12.48
C GLU A 84 -9.64 -8.86 12.69
N SER A 85 -9.09 -8.28 13.76
CA SER A 85 -7.63 -8.11 13.96
C SER A 85 -6.80 -9.39 13.81
N ARG A 86 -7.28 -10.53 14.31
CA ARG A 86 -6.57 -11.82 14.18
C ARG A 86 -6.57 -12.35 12.75
N ASN A 87 -7.65 -12.12 12.01
CA ASN A 87 -7.75 -12.50 10.61
C ASN A 87 -6.88 -11.57 9.76
N LEU A 88 -6.78 -10.30 10.12
CA LEU A 88 -5.90 -9.33 9.47
C LEU A 88 -4.42 -9.74 9.52
N ILE A 89 -3.91 -10.10 10.70
CA ILE A 89 -2.51 -10.55 10.87
C ILE A 89 -2.22 -11.76 9.99
N ASN A 90 -3.07 -12.78 10.05
CA ASN A 90 -2.90 -13.99 9.24
C ASN A 90 -2.95 -13.70 7.74
N GLU A 91 -3.85 -12.80 7.32
CA GLU A 91 -3.97 -12.40 5.92
C GLU A 91 -2.71 -11.67 5.43
N ILE A 92 -2.19 -10.71 6.20
CA ILE A 92 -0.94 -9.99 5.87
C ILE A 92 0.23 -10.97 5.74
N ILE A 93 0.34 -11.97 6.62
CA ILE A 93 1.38 -13.00 6.54
C ILE A 93 1.22 -13.87 5.30
N ASN A 94 -0.01 -14.28 4.98
CA ASN A 94 -0.29 -15.07 3.78
C ASN A 94 0.07 -14.29 2.52
N ILE A 95 -0.19 -12.98 2.49
CA ILE A 95 0.17 -12.10 1.38
C ILE A 95 1.69 -11.92 1.31
N ALA A 96 2.36 -11.64 2.43
CA ALA A 96 3.82 -11.54 2.48
C ALA A 96 4.53 -12.80 1.96
N ALA A 97 3.98 -13.98 2.26
CA ALA A 97 4.48 -15.26 1.75
C ALA A 97 4.30 -15.43 0.22
N ARG A 98 3.24 -14.86 -0.36
CA ARG A 98 2.94 -14.93 -1.80
C ARG A 98 3.76 -13.93 -2.62
N ASP A 99 3.90 -12.71 -2.11
CA ASP A 99 4.47 -11.58 -2.83
C ASP A 99 5.97 -11.69 -3.08
N LYS A 100 6.69 -12.45 -2.24
CA LYS A 100 8.16 -12.52 -2.24
C LYS A 100 8.83 -11.14 -2.24
N SER A 101 8.22 -10.17 -1.55
CA SER A 101 8.76 -8.82 -1.37
C SER A 101 10.06 -8.85 -0.57
N ASP A 102 10.97 -7.91 -0.83
CA ASP A 102 12.16 -7.72 0.00
C ASP A 102 11.80 -7.19 1.39
N VAL A 103 10.82 -6.29 1.49
CA VAL A 103 10.42 -5.65 2.76
C VAL A 103 8.92 -5.44 2.85
N GLN A 104 8.36 -5.74 4.02
CA GLN A 104 6.99 -5.41 4.43
C GLN A 104 7.02 -4.14 5.29
N TYR A 105 6.59 -3.01 4.74
CA TYR A 105 6.45 -1.75 5.46
C TYR A 105 5.06 -1.62 6.07
N ILE A 106 4.99 -1.32 7.36
CA ILE A 106 3.74 -1.07 8.09
C ILE A 106 3.70 0.40 8.50
N GLU A 107 2.67 1.15 8.08
CA GLU A 107 2.42 2.50 8.59
C GLU A 107 2.01 2.43 10.06
N LEU A 108 2.73 3.16 10.91
CA LEU A 108 2.41 3.28 12.32
C LEU A 108 1.72 4.62 12.55
N ASP A 109 0.41 4.66 12.28
CA ASP A 109 -0.40 5.86 12.49
C ASP A 109 -0.86 5.98 13.96
N GLY A 110 -0.65 7.17 14.54
CA GLY A 110 -1.23 7.62 15.82
C GLY A 110 -1.07 6.69 17.04
N SER A 111 -1.66 7.06 18.18
CA SER A 111 -1.51 6.31 19.44
C SER A 111 -2.13 4.91 19.42
N THR A 112 -3.27 4.73 18.75
CA THR A 112 -4.05 3.48 18.81
C THR A 112 -3.61 2.46 17.76
N GLY A 113 -3.31 2.87 16.52
CA GLY A 113 -2.85 1.97 15.45
C GLY A 113 -1.40 1.48 15.63
N LYS A 114 -0.58 2.23 16.35
CA LYS A 114 0.84 1.90 16.57
C LYS A 114 1.09 0.56 17.25
N ASN A 115 0.34 0.22 18.32
CA ASN A 115 0.57 -1.04 19.04
C ASN A 115 0.21 -2.25 18.16
N PHE A 116 -0.86 -2.13 17.39
CA PHE A 116 -1.29 -3.18 16.48
C PHE A 116 -0.35 -3.34 15.29
N GLY A 117 0.11 -2.23 14.70
CA GLY A 117 1.16 -2.26 13.67
C GLY A 117 2.47 -2.88 14.17
N LEU A 118 2.88 -2.58 15.42
CA LEU A 118 4.04 -3.22 16.04
C LEU A 118 3.85 -4.74 16.25
N LEU A 119 2.63 -5.18 16.59
CA LEU A 119 2.31 -6.60 16.70
C LEU A 119 2.44 -7.33 15.36
N ILE A 120 1.97 -6.71 14.26
CA ILE A 120 2.12 -7.25 12.90
C ILE A 120 3.60 -7.36 12.52
N ILE A 121 4.40 -6.32 12.80
CA ILE A 121 5.84 -6.31 12.56
C ILE A 121 6.54 -7.45 13.29
N ASP A 122 6.21 -7.66 14.57
CA ASP A 122 6.83 -8.71 15.38
C ASP A 122 6.47 -10.11 14.86
N GLU A 123 5.21 -10.34 14.48
CA GLU A 123 4.78 -11.61 13.90
C GLU A 123 5.44 -11.90 12.54
N LEU A 124 5.56 -10.89 11.67
CA LEU A 124 6.26 -11.02 10.39
C LEU A 124 7.75 -11.31 10.60
N THR A 125 8.40 -10.60 11.51
CA THR A 125 9.81 -10.80 11.84
C THR A 125 10.05 -12.20 12.42
N ARG A 126 9.17 -12.68 13.32
CA ARG A 126 9.23 -14.05 13.87
C ARG A 126 9.12 -15.13 12.80
N ARG A 127 8.49 -14.83 11.65
CA ARG A 127 8.39 -15.74 10.49
C ARG A 127 9.51 -15.55 9.47
N GLY A 128 10.49 -14.70 9.75
CA GLY A 128 11.67 -14.48 8.92
C GLY A 128 11.48 -13.45 7.80
N PHE A 129 10.39 -12.68 7.81
CA PHE A 129 10.21 -11.58 6.85
C PHE A 129 11.02 -10.36 7.30
N THR A 130 11.58 -9.63 6.34
CA THR A 130 12.18 -8.32 6.62
C THR A 130 11.07 -7.28 6.68
N THR A 131 11.05 -6.48 7.74
CA THR A 131 10.00 -5.48 7.99
C THR A 131 10.58 -4.08 8.12
N GLY A 132 9.77 -3.07 7.80
CA GLY A 132 10.06 -1.66 8.02
C GLY A 132 8.87 -0.91 8.59
N THR A 133 9.12 0.29 9.10
CA THR A 133 8.07 1.18 9.64
C THR A 133 7.90 2.40 8.75
N GLY A 134 6.67 2.69 8.33
CA GLY A 134 6.29 4.01 7.82
C GLY A 134 6.06 4.96 8.99
N ASN A 135 6.71 6.13 8.99
CA ASN A 135 6.46 7.18 9.98
C ASN A 135 5.63 8.30 9.32
N SER A 136 4.48 8.63 9.91
CA SER A 136 3.60 9.72 9.46
C SER A 136 3.96 11.11 10.00
N ARG A 137 5.21 11.30 10.44
CA ARG A 137 5.66 12.59 11.01
C ARG A 137 5.60 13.76 10.02
N GLU A 138 5.61 13.46 8.72
CA GLU A 138 5.50 14.46 7.66
C GLU A 138 4.08 14.51 7.09
N ASN A 139 3.65 15.70 6.66
CA ASN A 139 2.32 15.92 6.08
C ASN A 139 2.12 15.05 4.82
N LYS A 140 1.00 14.31 4.76
CA LYS A 140 0.62 13.45 3.62
C LYS A 140 0.67 14.20 2.27
N VAL A 141 0.29 15.47 2.24
CA VAL A 141 0.33 16.31 1.02
C VAL A 141 1.76 16.50 0.53
N ASP A 142 2.72 16.77 1.42
CA ASP A 142 4.11 16.97 1.03
C ASP A 142 4.78 15.66 0.61
N ARG A 143 4.40 14.53 1.25
CA ARG A 143 4.80 13.20 0.78
C ARG A 143 4.30 12.96 -0.65
N ALA A 144 3.02 13.24 -0.92
CA ALA A 144 2.42 13.06 -2.23
C ALA A 144 3.05 13.97 -3.30
N ARG A 145 3.38 15.22 -2.97
CA ARG A 145 4.09 16.14 -3.88
C ARG A 145 5.46 15.63 -4.30
N ARG A 146 6.21 15.01 -3.38
CA ARG A 146 7.51 14.42 -3.72
C ARG A 146 7.36 13.22 -4.64
N VAL A 147 6.37 12.37 -4.40
CA VAL A 147 6.06 11.26 -5.31
C VAL A 147 5.65 11.80 -6.68
N SER A 148 4.76 12.80 -6.73
CA SER A 148 4.37 13.49 -7.96
C SER A 148 5.59 14.02 -8.73
N ALA A 149 6.53 14.69 -8.07
CA ALA A 149 7.74 15.18 -8.73
C ALA A 149 8.65 14.03 -9.23
N ASP A 150 8.76 12.95 -8.46
CA ASP A 150 9.59 11.78 -8.83
C ASP A 150 9.01 11.05 -10.05
N ILE A 151 7.68 10.92 -10.13
CA ILE A 151 7.00 10.27 -11.28
C ILE A 151 6.98 11.15 -12.55
N GLN A 152 7.34 12.43 -12.46
CA GLN A 152 7.53 13.27 -13.64
C GLN A 152 8.93 13.11 -14.23
N LEU A 153 9.91 12.70 -13.39
CA LEU A 153 11.27 12.39 -13.81
C LEU A 153 11.42 10.91 -14.23
N ASN A 154 10.76 10.02 -13.50
CA ASN A 154 10.75 8.56 -13.69
C ASN A 154 9.34 8.10 -14.00
N GLY A 155 9.12 6.97 -14.67
CA GLY A 155 7.76 6.51 -14.95
C GLY A 155 7.09 5.82 -13.75
N ILE A 156 5.75 5.88 -13.69
CA ILE A 156 4.92 5.01 -12.84
C ILE A 156 4.04 4.11 -13.71
N TYR A 157 4.04 2.81 -13.38
CA TYR A 157 3.45 1.77 -14.21
C TYR A 157 2.46 0.90 -13.42
N LEU A 158 1.29 0.63 -14.00
CA LEU A 158 0.34 -0.36 -13.51
C LEU A 158 0.58 -1.69 -14.24
N VAL A 159 0.93 -2.74 -13.50
CA VAL A 159 1.21 -4.06 -14.08
C VAL A 159 -0.04 -4.90 -14.09
N GLY A 160 -0.45 -5.35 -15.29
CA GLY A 160 -1.60 -6.24 -15.43
C GLY A 160 -1.47 -7.54 -14.67
N LYS A 161 -2.59 -8.04 -14.12
CA LYS A 161 -2.66 -9.33 -13.41
C LYS A 161 -2.51 -10.54 -14.35
N ASP A 162 -2.87 -10.35 -15.62
CA ASP A 162 -2.83 -11.38 -16.65
C ASP A 162 -1.81 -11.00 -17.74
N ARG A 163 -1.48 -11.93 -18.64
CA ARG A 163 -0.65 -11.64 -19.84
C ARG A 163 -1.18 -10.46 -20.68
N THR A 164 -2.43 -10.06 -20.48
CA THR A 164 -3.16 -9.04 -21.25
C THR A 164 -3.44 -7.72 -20.52
N GLY A 165 -3.03 -7.51 -19.27
CA GLY A 165 -3.24 -6.22 -18.57
C GLY A 165 -4.22 -6.23 -17.39
N PHE A 166 -4.53 -5.05 -16.84
CA PHE A 166 -5.51 -4.84 -15.77
C PHE A 166 -6.94 -4.99 -16.34
N THR A 167 -7.64 -6.06 -15.97
CA THR A 167 -9.10 -6.16 -16.20
C THR A 167 -9.82 -5.45 -15.06
N LYS A 168 -10.45 -4.31 -15.38
CA LYS A 168 -11.44 -3.67 -14.50
C LYS A 168 -12.59 -4.69 -14.32
N LYS A 169 -12.81 -5.16 -13.10
CA LYS A 169 -14.09 -5.78 -12.74
C LYS A 169 -15.13 -4.70 -12.51
#